data_AF-A0A9X3K583-F1
#
_entry.id   AF-A0A9X3K583-F1
#
_cell.length_a   1.000
_cell.length_b   1.000
_cell.length_c   1.000
_cell.angle_alpha   90.00
_cell.angle_beta   90.00
_cell.angle_gamma   90.00
#
_symmetry.space_group_name_H-M   'P 1'
#
loop_
_entity.id
_entity.type
_entity.pdbx_description
1 polymer ?
#
loop_
_entity_poly.entity_id
_entity_poly.type
_entity_poly.pdbx_seq_one_letter_code
_entity_poly.pdbx_strand_id
1 'polypeptide(L)'
;MIKILLFLSLFLACTFSVRSQYYTQDFDNGEIDPWMDTLHVVIDSASTLWQIGVPQKLLFDEASSPPNALITDTVNAYGASDTAIFYLHVPMDEEFMNYYYGIAAFKWVQKLDIDSLDGGTVDFSIDGGENWENAFTSPYVYNWYGWDDTNLDTLADGTIAFAGTDSLWREIWLCYEYGWLSTLDDTLSIRFTFFSDSIQGDGDGWMIDNLLLEPTIVHTVGETKGEQSYVTLYPNPVAERLNIKLKKSNEFHIIEELKIYSEMGRLMRSYEKIPTNFFVDMSDFPQGSYQVMIRSNLKTEMHQVVVAR
;
A
#
# COMPACT_ATOMS: atom_id res chain seq x y z
N MET A 1 -19.47 -54.98 -17.94
CA MET A 1 -18.36 -54.10 -18.38
C MET A 1 -18.81 -52.67 -18.68
N ILE A 2 -19.87 -52.45 -19.47
CA ILE A 2 -20.31 -51.08 -19.87
C ILE A 2 -20.75 -50.19 -18.67
N LYS A 3 -21.32 -50.77 -17.61
CA LYS A 3 -21.74 -49.99 -16.41
C LYS A 3 -20.60 -49.57 -15.47
N ILE A 4 -19.42 -50.19 -15.57
CA ILE A 4 -18.24 -49.83 -14.76
C ILE A 4 -17.42 -48.73 -15.47
N LEU A 5 -17.42 -48.70 -16.81
CA LEU A 5 -16.76 -47.64 -17.57
C LEU A 5 -17.44 -46.26 -17.40
N LEU A 6 -18.76 -46.23 -17.23
CA LEU A 6 -19.52 -44.99 -17.02
C LEU A 6 -19.26 -44.33 -15.65
N PHE A 7 -18.83 -45.11 -14.65
CA PHE A 7 -18.48 -44.58 -13.33
C PHE A 7 -17.04 -44.03 -13.29
N LEU A 8 -16.14 -44.56 -14.13
CA LEU A 8 -14.76 -44.03 -14.27
C LEU A 8 -14.71 -42.76 -15.13
N SER A 9 -15.60 -42.62 -16.12
CA SER A 9 -15.66 -41.41 -16.96
C SER A 9 -16.23 -40.19 -16.24
N LEU A 10 -16.97 -40.38 -15.14
CA LEU A 10 -17.49 -39.27 -14.33
C LEU A 10 -16.46 -38.68 -13.37
N PHE A 11 -15.40 -39.44 -13.03
CA PHE A 11 -14.30 -38.96 -12.18
C PHE A 11 -13.18 -38.25 -12.95
N LEU A 12 -13.16 -38.34 -14.29
CA LEU A 12 -12.11 -37.75 -15.12
C LEU A 12 -12.47 -36.36 -15.68
N ALA A 13 -13.64 -35.80 -15.36
CA ALA A 13 -14.14 -34.54 -15.91
C ALA A 13 -14.28 -33.41 -14.87
N CYS A 14 -13.66 -33.56 -13.69
CA CYS A 14 -13.57 -32.51 -12.69
C CYS A 14 -12.11 -32.30 -12.29
N THR A 15 -11.27 -31.91 -13.25
CA THR A 15 -10.13 -31.05 -12.91
C THR A 15 -10.72 -29.67 -12.65
N PHE A 16 -11.20 -29.44 -11.43
CA PHE A 16 -11.34 -28.08 -10.95
C PHE A 16 -9.92 -27.52 -10.91
N SER A 17 -9.62 -26.55 -11.79
CA SER A 17 -8.52 -25.63 -11.55
C SER A 17 -8.89 -24.86 -10.29
N VAL A 18 -8.44 -25.34 -9.13
CA VAL A 18 -8.50 -24.53 -7.92
C VAL A 18 -7.37 -23.54 -8.05
N ARG A 19 -7.66 -22.33 -8.52
CA ARG A 19 -6.71 -21.23 -8.46
C ARG A 19 -6.55 -20.78 -7.01
N SER A 20 -5.33 -20.44 -6.62
CA SER A 20 -5.03 -19.92 -5.30
C SER A 20 -5.79 -18.60 -5.07
N GLN A 21 -6.26 -18.36 -3.85
CA GLN A 21 -6.89 -17.08 -3.45
C GLN A 21 -5.87 -16.02 -3.02
N TYR A 22 -4.59 -16.36 -3.13
CA TYR A 22 -3.47 -15.54 -2.71
C TYR A 22 -2.33 -15.69 -3.71
N TYR A 23 -1.64 -14.58 -3.97
CA TYR A 23 -0.44 -14.56 -4.80
C TYR A 23 0.77 -14.44 -3.90
N THR A 24 1.79 -15.28 -4.12
CA THR A 24 2.99 -15.30 -3.27
C THR A 24 4.27 -15.26 -4.08
N GLN A 25 5.35 -14.80 -3.46
CA GLN A 25 6.71 -14.95 -3.93
C GLN A 25 7.66 -14.98 -2.72
N ASP A 26 8.37 -16.10 -2.54
CA ASP A 26 9.31 -16.37 -1.44
C ASP A 26 10.79 -16.36 -1.90
N PHE A 27 11.05 -16.27 -3.21
CA PHE A 27 12.39 -16.27 -3.81
C PHE A 27 13.26 -17.50 -3.55
N ASP A 28 12.78 -18.52 -2.84
CA ASP A 28 13.60 -19.64 -2.33
C ASP A 28 14.27 -20.45 -3.44
N ASN A 29 13.64 -20.50 -4.61
CA ASN A 29 14.18 -21.18 -5.79
C ASN A 29 15.30 -20.39 -6.49
N GLY A 30 15.65 -19.20 -6.00
CA GLY A 30 16.70 -18.34 -6.54
C GLY A 30 16.29 -17.56 -7.79
N GLU A 31 15.02 -17.62 -8.16
CA GLU A 31 14.46 -17.02 -9.38
C GLU A 31 13.08 -16.44 -9.08
N ILE A 32 12.60 -15.56 -9.98
CA ILE A 32 11.20 -15.11 -9.96
C ILE A 32 10.32 -16.28 -10.42
N ASP A 33 9.22 -16.57 -9.71
CA ASP A 33 8.36 -17.69 -10.05
C ASP A 33 7.73 -17.44 -11.44
N PRO A 34 7.93 -18.34 -12.42
CA PRO A 34 7.46 -18.14 -13.78
C PRO A 34 5.96 -18.43 -13.95
N TRP A 35 5.24 -18.91 -12.94
CA TRP A 35 3.85 -19.33 -13.08
C TRP A 35 2.87 -18.15 -12.94
N MET A 36 1.90 -18.09 -13.87
CA MET A 36 0.94 -16.98 -14.04
C MET A 36 -0.10 -16.82 -12.92
N ASP A 37 -0.04 -17.65 -11.88
CA ASP A 37 -0.87 -17.55 -10.68
C ASP A 37 -0.04 -17.00 -9.48
N THR A 38 1.02 -16.21 -9.76
CA THR A 38 1.92 -15.59 -8.78
C THR A 38 2.01 -14.06 -8.96
N LEU A 39 2.59 -13.36 -7.98
CA LEU A 39 2.91 -11.94 -8.10
C LEU A 39 3.91 -11.75 -9.25
N HIS A 40 3.56 -10.94 -10.27
CA HIS A 40 4.48 -10.67 -11.37
C HIS A 40 5.57 -9.69 -10.93
N VAL A 41 6.68 -10.23 -10.44
CA VAL A 41 7.87 -9.45 -10.08
C VAL A 41 8.66 -9.10 -11.34
N VAL A 42 9.02 -7.84 -11.49
CA VAL A 42 9.87 -7.34 -12.58
C VAL A 42 10.96 -6.46 -11.99
N ILE A 43 12.20 -6.91 -12.02
CA ILE A 43 13.35 -6.06 -11.68
C ILE A 43 13.63 -5.17 -12.89
N ASP A 44 13.73 -3.86 -12.67
CA ASP A 44 14.05 -2.93 -13.75
C ASP A 44 15.41 -3.31 -14.35
N SER A 45 15.47 -3.52 -15.66
CA SER A 45 16.71 -3.83 -16.36
C SER A 45 17.80 -2.75 -16.24
N ALA A 46 17.42 -1.52 -15.88
CA ALA A 46 18.35 -0.44 -15.57
C ALA A 46 18.86 -0.48 -14.12
N SER A 47 18.24 -1.27 -13.23
CA SER A 47 18.64 -1.46 -11.84
C SER A 47 19.81 -2.43 -11.72
N THR A 48 20.85 -2.02 -11.01
CA THR A 48 22.04 -2.86 -10.77
C THR A 48 22.11 -3.49 -9.38
N LEU A 49 21.27 -3.05 -8.44
CA LEU A 49 21.36 -3.49 -7.03
C LEU A 49 20.50 -4.71 -6.73
N TRP A 50 19.21 -4.70 -7.08
CA TRP A 50 18.31 -5.79 -6.72
C TRP A 50 18.80 -7.15 -7.26
N GLN A 51 19.09 -8.06 -6.33
CA GLN A 51 19.56 -9.41 -6.56
C GLN A 51 18.65 -10.39 -5.83
N ILE A 52 18.47 -11.58 -6.41
CA ILE A 52 17.87 -12.71 -5.70
C ILE A 52 19.01 -13.66 -5.34
N GLY A 53 19.16 -13.98 -4.06
CA GLY A 53 20.21 -14.88 -3.63
C GLY A 53 20.34 -15.02 -2.12
N VAL A 54 21.31 -15.83 -1.70
CA VAL A 54 21.62 -16.09 -0.29
C VAL A 54 22.33 -14.86 0.30
N PRO A 55 21.76 -14.22 1.35
CA PRO A 55 22.42 -13.12 2.05
C PRO A 55 23.71 -13.59 2.74
N GLN A 56 24.80 -12.84 2.58
CA GLN A 56 26.14 -13.22 3.09
C GLN A 56 26.83 -12.07 3.84
N LYS A 57 26.04 -11.12 4.35
CA LYS A 57 26.53 -9.90 5.01
C LYS A 57 26.42 -10.02 6.53
N LEU A 58 26.85 -8.99 7.26
CA LEU A 58 26.88 -9.05 8.72
C LEU A 58 25.49 -8.90 9.34
N LEU A 59 24.65 -8.00 8.80
CA LEU A 59 23.29 -7.75 9.29
C LEU A 59 22.25 -8.45 8.41
N PHE A 60 22.49 -8.46 7.10
CA PHE A 60 21.76 -9.30 6.14
C PHE A 60 22.48 -10.63 5.94
N ASP A 61 22.37 -11.49 6.95
CA ASP A 61 23.10 -12.76 7.10
C ASP A 61 22.27 -14.02 6.79
N GLU A 62 20.94 -13.89 6.73
CA GLU A 62 20.00 -14.96 6.37
C GLU A 62 18.73 -14.39 5.75
N ALA A 63 18.07 -15.17 4.88
CA ALA A 63 16.73 -14.89 4.36
C ALA A 63 15.65 -15.25 5.41
N SER A 64 14.43 -14.72 5.28
CA SER A 64 13.35 -15.01 6.22
C SER A 64 12.78 -16.41 5.98
N SER A 65 12.55 -16.73 4.71
CA SER A 65 12.44 -18.10 4.19
C SER A 65 13.78 -18.45 3.56
N PRO A 66 14.54 -19.40 4.13
CA PRO A 66 15.81 -19.81 3.53
C PRO A 66 15.59 -20.67 2.28
N PRO A 67 16.44 -20.50 1.24
CA PRO A 67 17.76 -19.90 1.35
C PRO A 67 17.91 -18.47 0.78
N ASN A 68 16.96 -17.96 0.00
CA ASN A 68 17.17 -16.77 -0.82
C ASN A 68 16.18 -15.66 -0.46
N ALA A 69 16.60 -14.40 -0.64
CA ALA A 69 15.73 -13.24 -0.53
C ALA A 69 16.00 -12.28 -1.70
N LEU A 70 15.09 -11.31 -1.91
CA LEU A 70 15.34 -10.16 -2.76
C LEU A 70 16.10 -9.10 -1.96
N ILE A 71 17.28 -8.69 -2.41
CA ILE A 71 18.22 -7.91 -1.63
C ILE A 71 19.01 -6.94 -2.52
N THR A 72 19.34 -5.75 -2.04
CA THR A 72 20.10 -4.73 -2.79
C THR A 72 21.56 -5.11 -3.10
N ASP A 73 22.14 -6.07 -2.37
CA ASP A 73 23.37 -6.78 -2.77
C ASP A 73 23.54 -7.98 -1.83
N THR A 74 23.93 -9.14 -2.35
CA THR A 74 24.06 -10.39 -1.54
C THR A 74 25.33 -10.46 -0.69
N VAL A 75 26.39 -9.71 -1.02
CA VAL A 75 27.74 -9.89 -0.46
C VAL A 75 28.35 -8.61 0.10
N ASN A 76 28.11 -7.45 -0.53
CA ASN A 76 28.68 -6.17 -0.16
C ASN A 76 27.61 -5.18 0.34
N ALA A 77 28.06 -4.09 0.97
CA ALA A 77 27.20 -2.92 1.15
C ALA A 77 26.72 -2.41 -0.22
N TYR A 78 25.55 -1.76 -0.24
CA TYR A 78 25.04 -1.19 -1.49
C TYR A 78 25.93 -0.03 -1.97
N GLY A 79 25.92 0.24 -3.28
CA GLY A 79 26.72 1.30 -3.89
C GLY A 79 26.10 2.69 -3.73
N ALA A 80 26.93 3.73 -3.72
CA ALA A 80 26.48 5.12 -3.81
C ALA A 80 25.95 5.48 -5.20
N SER A 81 25.11 6.52 -5.26
CA SER A 81 24.56 7.16 -6.47
C SER A 81 23.73 6.22 -7.33
N ASP A 82 22.96 5.35 -6.69
CA ASP A 82 22.12 4.38 -7.38
C ASP A 82 20.63 4.66 -7.16
N THR A 83 19.83 4.20 -8.11
CA THR A 83 18.37 4.18 -8.01
C THR A 83 17.91 2.85 -8.59
N ALA A 84 17.63 1.91 -7.70
CA ALA A 84 17.30 0.54 -8.02
C ALA A 84 15.80 0.29 -7.83
N ILE A 85 15.15 -0.24 -8.86
CA ILE A 85 13.70 -0.37 -8.90
C ILE A 85 13.31 -1.82 -9.19
N PHE A 86 12.32 -2.33 -8.48
CA PHE A 86 11.53 -3.47 -8.95
C PHE A 86 10.04 -3.18 -8.83
N TYR A 87 9.27 -3.88 -9.66
CA TYR A 87 7.84 -3.76 -9.76
C TYR A 87 7.18 -5.07 -9.36
N LEU A 88 6.00 -4.94 -8.79
CA LEU A 88 5.05 -6.02 -8.62
C LEU A 88 3.80 -5.65 -9.41
N HIS A 89 3.47 -6.45 -10.40
CA HIS A 89 2.23 -6.33 -11.14
C HIS A 89 1.26 -7.39 -10.64
N VAL A 90 0.07 -6.94 -10.29
CA VAL A 90 -0.97 -7.80 -9.79
C VAL A 90 -2.20 -7.68 -10.69
N PRO A 91 -2.61 -8.77 -11.34
CA PRO A 91 -3.85 -8.77 -12.12
C PRO A 91 -5.03 -8.59 -11.17
N MET A 92 -5.79 -7.51 -11.38
CA MET A 92 -7.04 -7.18 -10.71
C MET A 92 -8.24 -7.62 -11.58
N ASP A 93 -8.19 -8.84 -12.11
CA ASP A 93 -9.23 -9.33 -13.01
C ASP A 93 -10.59 -9.53 -12.30
N GLU A 94 -11.67 -9.67 -13.08
CA GLU A 94 -13.01 -9.88 -12.51
C GLU A 94 -13.06 -11.10 -11.58
N GLU A 95 -12.24 -12.14 -11.79
CA GLU A 95 -12.20 -13.30 -10.91
C GLU A 95 -11.63 -12.91 -9.54
N PHE A 96 -10.46 -12.28 -9.52
CA PHE A 96 -9.82 -11.77 -8.32
C PHE A 96 -10.73 -10.80 -7.55
N MET A 97 -11.37 -9.87 -8.26
CA MET A 97 -12.24 -8.87 -7.65
C MET A 97 -13.58 -9.45 -7.16
N ASN A 98 -14.12 -10.49 -7.80
CA ASN A 98 -15.39 -11.13 -7.37
C ASN A 98 -15.24 -11.99 -6.11
N TYR A 99 -14.04 -12.47 -5.79
CA TYR A 99 -13.76 -13.17 -4.53
C TYR A 99 -13.46 -12.21 -3.37
N TYR A 100 -13.25 -10.94 -3.66
CA TYR A 100 -12.92 -9.92 -2.68
C TYR A 100 -14.16 -9.28 -2.05
N TYR A 101 -14.39 -9.57 -0.78
CA TYR A 101 -15.32 -8.83 0.07
C TYR A 101 -14.54 -8.36 1.31
N GLY A 102 -13.78 -7.27 1.20
CA GLY A 102 -12.90 -6.86 2.30
C GLY A 102 -11.87 -5.81 1.89
N ILE A 103 -10.66 -5.92 2.41
CA ILE A 103 -9.52 -5.03 2.15
C ILE A 103 -8.41 -5.84 1.51
N ALA A 104 -7.76 -5.29 0.48
CA ALA A 104 -6.61 -5.94 -0.14
C ALA A 104 -5.35 -5.65 0.66
N ALA A 105 -4.77 -6.68 1.24
CA ALA A 105 -3.54 -6.58 2.01
C ALA A 105 -2.38 -7.14 1.19
N PHE A 106 -1.53 -6.23 0.74
CA PHE A 106 -0.21 -6.57 0.23
C PHE A 106 0.77 -6.62 1.40
N LYS A 107 1.46 -7.75 1.54
CA LYS A 107 2.36 -8.03 2.65
C LYS A 107 3.70 -8.49 2.17
N TRP A 108 4.71 -8.22 2.98
CA TRP A 108 6.05 -8.75 2.81
C TRP A 108 6.76 -8.74 4.16
N VAL A 109 7.87 -9.46 4.25
CA VAL A 109 8.80 -9.29 5.37
C VAL A 109 10.04 -8.54 4.90
N GLN A 110 10.59 -7.69 5.75
CA GLN A 110 11.79 -6.92 5.42
C GLN A 110 12.78 -6.80 6.59
N LYS A 111 14.05 -6.58 6.23
CA LYS A 111 15.06 -5.94 7.08
C LYS A 111 15.56 -4.67 6.39
N LEU A 112 15.99 -3.69 7.18
CA LEU A 112 16.52 -2.42 6.70
C LEU A 112 17.90 -2.19 7.30
N ASP A 113 18.83 -1.66 6.51
CA ASP A 113 20.09 -1.12 6.98
C ASP A 113 20.55 -0.04 6.01
N ILE A 114 19.87 1.12 6.11
CA ILE A 114 19.96 2.21 5.15
C ILE A 114 20.66 3.38 5.83
N ASP A 115 21.72 3.88 5.20
CA ASP A 115 22.48 5.04 5.64
C ASP A 115 21.66 6.33 5.62
N SER A 116 22.19 7.36 6.27
CA SER A 116 21.55 8.68 6.30
C SER A 116 21.48 9.29 4.91
N LEU A 117 20.33 9.90 4.57
CA LEU A 117 20.00 10.52 3.27
C LEU A 117 19.68 9.54 2.14
N ASP A 118 19.82 8.24 2.40
CA ASP A 118 19.38 7.16 1.53
C ASP A 118 17.95 6.72 1.92
N GLY A 119 17.29 5.93 1.08
CA GLY A 119 15.97 5.43 1.45
C GLY A 119 15.28 4.52 0.45
N GLY A 120 14.21 3.90 0.95
CA GLY A 120 13.34 3.00 0.21
C GLY A 120 11.91 3.54 0.11
N THR A 121 11.39 3.78 -1.10
CA THR A 121 9.99 4.14 -1.30
C THR A 121 9.16 2.96 -1.78
N VAL A 122 7.89 2.95 -1.38
CA VAL A 122 6.86 2.09 -1.95
C VAL A 122 5.81 3.00 -2.58
N ASP A 123 5.69 2.92 -3.89
CA ASP A 123 4.69 3.63 -4.67
C ASP A 123 3.73 2.65 -5.33
N PHE A 124 2.55 3.11 -5.72
CA PHE A 124 1.62 2.30 -6.50
C PHE A 124 0.96 3.10 -7.62
N SER A 125 0.47 2.38 -8.62
CA SER A 125 -0.19 2.91 -9.81
C SER A 125 -1.37 2.03 -10.20
N ILE A 126 -2.44 2.69 -10.66
CA ILE A 126 -3.67 2.05 -11.12
C ILE A 126 -3.99 2.31 -12.59
N ASP A 127 -3.11 3.02 -13.29
CA ASP A 127 -3.30 3.48 -14.67
C ASP A 127 -2.16 2.99 -15.58
N GLY A 128 -1.62 1.81 -15.28
CA GLY A 128 -0.56 1.19 -16.07
C GLY A 128 0.82 1.85 -15.90
N GLY A 129 1.02 2.61 -14.82
CA GLY A 129 2.28 3.27 -14.50
C GLY A 129 2.40 4.71 -15.00
N GLU A 130 1.33 5.31 -15.51
CA GLU A 130 1.31 6.72 -15.94
C GLU A 130 1.40 7.68 -14.75
N ASN A 131 0.69 7.38 -13.65
CA ASN A 131 0.79 8.10 -12.39
C ASN A 131 1.17 7.17 -11.24
N TRP A 132 2.03 7.65 -10.35
CA TRP A 132 2.49 6.94 -9.16
C TRP A 132 2.18 7.73 -7.91
N GLU A 133 1.60 7.06 -6.91
CA GLU A 133 1.32 7.63 -5.61
C GLU A 133 2.19 6.95 -4.55
N ASN A 134 2.84 7.76 -3.71
CA ASN A 134 3.64 7.25 -2.60
C ASN A 134 2.71 6.73 -1.48
N ALA A 135 2.94 5.49 -1.04
CA ALA A 135 2.06 4.82 -0.10
C ALA A 135 2.01 5.49 1.28
N PHE A 136 2.99 6.32 1.66
CA PHE A 136 3.02 6.96 2.99
C PHE A 136 2.06 8.16 3.04
N THR A 137 1.75 8.70 1.87
CA THR A 137 1.02 9.98 1.75
C THR A 137 -0.29 9.84 0.99
N SER A 138 -0.50 8.75 0.25
CA SER A 138 -1.73 8.55 -0.51
C SER A 138 -2.95 8.36 0.40
N PRO A 139 -4.08 9.05 0.12
CA PRO A 139 -5.32 8.87 0.86
C PRO A 139 -6.00 7.52 0.60
N TYR A 140 -5.57 6.78 -0.43
CA TYR A 140 -6.15 5.50 -0.83
C TYR A 140 -5.55 4.30 -0.07
N VAL A 141 -4.47 4.53 0.66
CA VAL A 141 -3.94 3.57 1.63
C VAL A 141 -4.84 3.56 2.86
N TYR A 142 -5.60 2.47 3.01
CA TYR A 142 -6.53 2.27 4.12
C TYR A 142 -5.79 2.03 5.45
N ASN A 143 -4.73 1.23 5.40
CA ASN A 143 -3.88 0.95 6.55
C ASN A 143 -2.48 0.60 6.06
N TRP A 144 -1.45 1.11 6.73
CA TRP A 144 -0.09 0.69 6.48
C TRP A 144 0.65 0.64 7.81
N TYR A 145 1.23 -0.52 8.14
CA TYR A 145 1.93 -0.74 9.41
C TYR A 145 2.94 -1.88 9.29
N GLY A 146 3.73 -2.11 10.35
CA GLY A 146 4.67 -3.23 10.46
C GLY A 146 6.12 -2.81 10.72
N TRP A 147 6.43 -1.52 10.64
CA TRP A 147 7.76 -0.95 10.90
C TRP A 147 7.80 -0.15 12.21
N ASP A 148 9.01 0.20 12.67
CA ASP A 148 9.23 1.17 13.74
C ASP A 148 9.24 2.59 13.17
N ASP A 149 8.59 3.55 13.82
CA ASP A 149 8.55 4.96 13.37
C ASP A 149 9.96 5.57 13.20
N THR A 150 10.99 5.01 13.87
CA THR A 150 12.39 5.43 13.66
C THR A 150 12.96 5.03 12.30
N ASN A 151 12.30 4.12 11.58
CA ASN A 151 12.69 3.67 10.24
C ASN A 151 12.00 4.44 9.11
N LEU A 152 11.50 5.64 9.41
CA LEU A 152 10.99 6.58 8.42
C LEU A 152 11.78 7.87 8.46
N ASP A 153 12.13 8.38 7.28
CA ASP A 153 12.71 9.71 7.13
C ASP A 153 12.20 10.37 5.84
N THR A 154 12.56 11.64 5.67
CA THR A 154 12.27 12.44 4.48
C THR A 154 13.54 12.61 3.66
N LEU A 155 13.52 12.12 2.43
CA LEU A 155 14.61 12.29 1.46
C LEU A 155 14.82 13.77 1.11
N ALA A 156 15.96 14.09 0.48
CA ALA A 156 16.36 15.45 0.16
C ALA A 156 15.34 16.23 -0.71
N ASP A 157 14.53 15.53 -1.49
CA ASP A 157 13.47 16.09 -2.33
C ASP A 157 12.12 16.27 -1.61
N GLY A 158 12.03 15.88 -0.33
CA GLY A 158 10.80 15.93 0.47
C GLY A 158 9.99 14.64 0.45
N THR A 159 10.44 13.59 -0.25
CA THR A 159 9.74 12.30 -0.32
C THR A 159 9.88 11.52 0.99
N ILE A 160 8.78 11.02 1.55
CA ILE A 160 8.81 10.12 2.71
C ILE A 160 9.22 8.72 2.25
N ALA A 161 10.21 8.14 2.93
CA ALA A 161 10.79 6.84 2.61
C ALA A 161 11.12 6.04 3.88
N PHE A 162 11.25 4.73 3.72
CA PHE A 162 11.94 3.89 4.69
C PHE A 162 13.42 4.30 4.77
N ALA A 163 13.97 4.33 5.97
CA ALA A 163 15.35 4.71 6.24
C ALA A 163 15.89 4.05 7.52
N GLY A 164 17.18 4.21 7.77
CA GLY A 164 17.85 3.70 8.97
C GLY A 164 17.93 2.17 9.04
N THR A 165 18.24 1.67 10.23
CA THR A 165 18.50 0.26 10.48
C THR A 165 17.36 -0.40 11.25
N ASP A 166 16.88 -1.54 10.76
CA ASP A 166 16.11 -2.54 11.48
C ASP A 166 16.64 -3.95 11.15
N SER A 167 17.38 -4.51 12.10
CA SER A 167 17.97 -5.85 11.99
C SER A 167 16.98 -7.00 12.22
N LEU A 168 15.75 -6.69 12.65
CA LEU A 168 14.72 -7.70 12.87
C LEU A 168 13.87 -7.86 11.61
N TRP A 169 13.42 -9.08 11.33
CA TRP A 169 12.42 -9.31 10.30
C TRP A 169 11.09 -8.66 10.71
N ARG A 170 10.66 -7.69 9.91
CA ARG A 170 9.39 -6.98 10.08
C ARG A 170 8.39 -7.41 9.02
N GLU A 171 7.21 -7.83 9.46
CA GLU A 171 6.09 -8.10 8.57
C GLU A 171 5.34 -6.80 8.30
N ILE A 172 5.42 -6.33 7.06
CA ILE A 172 4.78 -5.11 6.60
C ILE A 172 3.43 -5.44 5.98
N TRP A 173 2.44 -4.60 6.27
CA TRP A 173 1.06 -4.74 5.80
C TRP A 173 0.60 -3.46 5.14
N LEU A 174 0.55 -3.45 3.81
CA LEU A 174 0.01 -2.36 3.01
C LEU A 174 -1.39 -2.72 2.53
N CYS A 175 -2.38 -2.05 3.10
CA CYS A 175 -3.78 -2.29 2.85
C CYS A 175 -4.40 -1.15 2.03
N TYR A 176 -5.06 -1.49 0.95
CA TYR A 176 -5.77 -0.53 0.10
C TYR A 176 -7.27 -0.49 0.38
N GLU A 177 -7.88 0.67 0.15
CA GLU A 177 -9.33 0.81 0.19
C GLU A 177 -9.97 0.09 -1.00
N TYR A 178 -10.98 -0.73 -0.74
CA TYR A 178 -11.57 -1.62 -1.75
C TYR A 178 -12.42 -0.91 -2.79
N GLY A 179 -13.18 0.11 -2.40
CA GLY A 179 -13.96 0.92 -3.34
C GLY A 179 -13.07 1.59 -4.39
N TRP A 180 -11.92 2.10 -3.98
CA TRP A 180 -10.90 2.66 -4.86
C TRP A 180 -10.22 1.58 -5.70
N LEU A 181 -9.83 0.44 -5.11
CA LEU A 181 -9.28 -0.66 -5.91
C LEU A 181 -10.27 -1.18 -6.96
N SER A 182 -11.57 -1.14 -6.68
CA SER A 182 -12.61 -1.57 -7.62
C SER A 182 -12.77 -0.68 -8.86
N THR A 183 -12.06 0.46 -8.93
CA THR A 183 -12.01 1.28 -10.15
C THR A 183 -10.91 0.87 -11.12
N LEU A 184 -10.05 -0.10 -10.74
CA LEU A 184 -9.08 -0.68 -11.66
C LEU A 184 -9.75 -1.58 -12.69
N ASP A 185 -9.35 -1.44 -13.94
CA ASP A 185 -9.85 -2.27 -15.04
C ASP A 185 -8.95 -3.48 -15.34
N ASP A 186 -7.68 -3.47 -14.90
CA ASP A 186 -6.70 -4.49 -15.29
C ASP A 186 -5.69 -4.82 -14.19
N THR A 187 -4.71 -3.95 -13.92
CA THR A 187 -3.53 -4.33 -13.13
C THR A 187 -3.17 -3.26 -12.11
N LEU A 188 -3.03 -3.67 -10.84
CA LEU A 188 -2.39 -2.85 -9.80
C LEU A 188 -0.88 -3.03 -9.92
N SER A 189 -0.16 -1.91 -10.04
CA SER A 189 1.31 -1.92 -10.06
C SER A 189 1.84 -1.32 -8.77
N ILE A 190 2.77 -2.02 -8.11
CA ILE A 190 3.49 -1.54 -6.92
C ILE A 190 4.95 -1.43 -7.31
N ARG A 191 5.59 -0.33 -6.96
CA ARG A 191 6.99 -0.05 -7.25
C ARG A 191 7.76 0.12 -5.95
N PHE A 192 8.81 -0.66 -5.82
CA PHE A 192 9.80 -0.53 -4.76
C PHE A 192 11.02 0.16 -5.35
N THR A 193 11.39 1.30 -4.78
CA THR A 193 12.58 2.06 -5.21
C THR A 193 13.53 2.16 -4.04
N PHE A 194 14.77 1.76 -4.26
CA PHE A 194 15.88 2.03 -3.35
C PHE A 194 16.74 3.15 -3.97
N PHE A 195 17.04 4.18 -3.19
CA PHE A 195 17.85 5.31 -3.58
C PHE A 195 19.05 5.44 -2.65
N SER A 196 20.24 5.65 -3.22
CA SER A 196 21.44 6.02 -2.48
C SER A 196 22.04 7.34 -2.99
N ASP A 197 22.52 8.15 -2.07
CA ASP A 197 23.09 9.45 -2.32
C ASP A 197 24.52 9.36 -2.89
N SER A 198 25.20 10.50 -3.02
CA SER A 198 26.55 10.54 -3.61
C SER A 198 27.68 10.00 -2.73
N ILE A 199 27.41 9.63 -1.49
CA ILE A 199 28.38 9.25 -0.48
C ILE A 199 28.30 7.73 -0.28
N GLN A 200 29.44 7.05 -0.43
CA GLN A 200 29.50 5.63 -0.12
C GLN A 200 29.40 5.43 1.40
N GLY A 201 28.32 4.79 1.83
CA GLY A 201 28.14 4.29 3.19
C GLY A 201 28.51 2.81 3.35
N ASP A 202 28.13 2.24 4.49
CA ASP A 202 28.40 0.85 4.88
C ASP A 202 27.13 0.04 5.15
N GLY A 203 25.95 0.60 4.90
CA GLY A 203 24.68 -0.09 5.07
C GLY A 203 24.49 -1.32 4.17
N ASP A 204 23.86 -2.35 4.72
CA ASP A 204 23.49 -3.56 3.98
C ASP A 204 22.30 -3.31 3.01
N GLY A 205 21.51 -2.25 3.20
CA GLY A 205 20.50 -1.74 2.28
C GLY A 205 19.08 -2.19 2.60
N TRP A 206 18.37 -2.77 1.63
CA TRP A 206 17.01 -3.26 1.83
C TRP A 206 16.90 -4.72 1.40
N MET A 207 16.41 -5.57 2.30
CA MET A 207 16.13 -6.96 2.04
C MET A 207 14.64 -7.25 2.23
N ILE A 208 14.04 -7.92 1.26
CA ILE A 208 12.62 -8.21 1.14
C ILE A 208 12.44 -9.70 0.87
N ASP A 209 11.43 -10.28 1.51
CA ASP A 209 11.11 -11.69 1.37
C ASP A 209 9.61 -11.93 1.60
N ASN A 210 9.12 -13.14 1.29
CA ASN A 210 7.75 -13.60 1.51
C ASN A 210 6.66 -12.59 1.11
N LEU A 211 6.72 -12.14 -0.15
CA LEU A 211 5.68 -11.29 -0.73
C LEU A 211 4.36 -12.08 -0.78
N LEU A 212 3.28 -11.46 -0.33
CA LEU A 212 1.95 -12.07 -0.27
C LEU A 212 0.89 -11.02 -0.58
N LEU A 213 0.00 -11.32 -1.51
CA LEU A 213 -1.26 -10.60 -1.65
C LEU A 213 -2.42 -11.52 -1.32
N GLU A 214 -3.26 -11.11 -0.36
CA GLU A 214 -4.44 -11.86 0.03
C GLU A 214 -5.63 -10.94 0.38
N PRO A 215 -6.87 -11.38 0.09
CA PRO A 215 -8.05 -10.78 0.71
C PRO A 215 -8.02 -11.04 2.20
N THR A 216 -8.12 -9.98 2.99
CA THR A 216 -8.31 -10.12 4.43
C THR A 216 -9.65 -9.56 4.88
N ILE A 217 -10.29 -10.34 5.75
CA ILE A 217 -11.53 -10.01 6.45
C ILE A 217 -11.28 -9.75 7.95
N VAL A 218 -10.04 -9.93 8.42
CA VAL A 218 -9.63 -9.75 9.83
C VAL A 218 -8.47 -8.77 9.88
N HIS A 219 -8.69 -7.62 10.54
CA HIS A 219 -7.65 -6.61 10.74
C HIS A 219 -7.33 -6.41 12.21
N THR A 220 -6.06 -6.15 12.49
CA THR A 220 -5.60 -5.55 13.75
C THR A 220 -6.22 -4.17 13.90
N VAL A 221 -7.08 -4.03 14.90
CA VAL A 221 -7.64 -2.74 15.29
C VAL A 221 -6.49 -1.95 15.93
N GLY A 222 -6.04 -0.88 15.30
CA GLY A 222 -5.11 0.05 15.94
C GLY A 222 -5.70 0.52 17.27
N GLU A 223 -4.97 0.28 18.37
CA GLU A 223 -5.39 0.65 19.71
C GLU A 223 -5.58 2.18 19.75
N THR A 224 -6.84 2.62 19.74
CA THR A 224 -7.16 4.06 19.75
C THR A 224 -7.01 4.55 21.19
N LYS A 225 -5.84 5.08 21.52
CA LYS A 225 -5.67 5.91 22.71
C LYS A 225 -6.61 7.12 22.60
N GLY A 226 -7.67 7.13 23.41
CA GLY A 226 -8.38 8.31 23.94
C GLY A 226 -9.08 9.23 22.93
N GLU A 227 -10.41 9.27 23.01
CA GLU A 227 -11.29 10.43 22.65
C GLU A 227 -10.97 11.22 21.37
N GLN A 228 -10.81 10.54 20.22
CA GLN A 228 -10.92 11.23 18.93
C GLN A 228 -12.40 11.47 18.57
N SER A 229 -12.72 12.70 18.15
CA SER A 229 -14.02 13.04 17.54
C SER A 229 -14.28 12.14 16.34
N TYR A 230 -15.56 11.80 16.11
CA TYR A 230 -15.90 10.87 15.04
C TYR A 230 -15.57 11.41 13.65
N VAL A 231 -15.70 12.71 13.43
CA VAL A 231 -15.13 13.38 12.26
C VAL A 231 -13.94 14.22 12.71
N THR A 232 -12.86 14.17 11.95
CA THR A 232 -11.72 15.08 12.07
C THR A 232 -11.55 15.82 10.74
N LEU A 233 -11.48 17.15 10.79
CA LEU A 233 -11.23 18.02 9.65
C LEU A 233 -9.93 18.78 9.85
N TYR A 234 -9.01 18.70 8.89
CA TYR A 234 -7.69 19.34 9.02
C TYR A 234 -7.01 19.63 7.66
N PRO A 235 -6.14 20.64 7.57
CA PRO A 235 -5.92 21.67 8.58
C PRO A 235 -7.13 22.61 8.69
N ASN A 236 -7.31 23.23 9.86
CA ASN A 236 -8.28 24.29 10.08
C ASN A 236 -7.60 25.39 10.93
N PRO A 237 -7.24 26.55 10.36
CA PRO A 237 -7.60 27.05 9.03
C PRO A 237 -7.01 26.26 7.84
N VAL A 238 -7.72 26.23 6.72
CA VAL A 238 -7.32 25.58 5.46
C VAL A 238 -6.89 26.62 4.42
N ALA A 239 -5.79 26.35 3.71
CA ALA A 239 -5.36 27.17 2.58
C ALA A 239 -5.92 26.64 1.26
N GLU A 240 -5.62 25.37 0.95
CA GLU A 240 -5.93 24.75 -0.36
C GLU A 240 -6.61 23.39 -0.24
N ARG A 241 -6.21 22.53 0.72
CA ARG A 241 -6.74 21.17 0.82
C ARG A 241 -7.30 20.91 2.22
N LEU A 242 -8.59 20.61 2.30
CA LEU A 242 -9.25 20.18 3.53
C LEU A 242 -9.34 18.67 3.56
N ASN A 243 -8.66 18.02 4.50
CA ASN A 243 -8.75 16.58 4.72
C ASN A 243 -9.88 16.27 5.69
N ILE A 244 -10.63 15.22 5.39
CA ILE A 244 -11.73 14.67 6.19
C ILE A 244 -11.36 13.24 6.56
N LYS A 245 -11.45 12.94 7.85
CA LYS A 245 -11.19 11.60 8.38
C LYS A 245 -12.28 11.21 9.36
N LEU A 246 -13.00 10.13 9.08
CA LEU A 246 -13.88 9.51 10.06
C LEU A 246 -13.08 8.61 11.00
N LYS A 247 -13.50 8.54 12.26
CA LYS A 247 -12.99 7.59 13.24
C LYS A 247 -13.30 6.18 12.76
N LYS A 248 -12.27 5.34 12.63
CA LYS A 248 -12.39 3.92 12.25
C LYS A 248 -13.45 3.22 13.14
N SER A 249 -14.35 2.48 12.51
CA SER A 249 -15.39 1.68 13.14
C SER A 249 -15.29 0.23 12.69
N ASN A 250 -15.74 -0.71 13.53
CA ASN A 250 -15.86 -2.14 13.17
C ASN A 250 -17.12 -2.40 12.33
N GLU A 251 -18.04 -1.44 12.29
CA GLU A 251 -19.21 -1.49 11.41
C GLU A 251 -18.86 -0.84 10.07
N PHE A 252 -19.37 -1.42 8.96
CA PHE A 252 -19.26 -0.79 7.64
C PHE A 252 -19.72 0.65 7.73
N HIS A 253 -18.89 1.57 7.27
CA HIS A 253 -19.23 2.98 7.26
C HIS A 253 -18.63 3.72 6.09
N ILE A 254 -19.41 4.65 5.54
CA ILE A 254 -19.10 5.47 4.38
C ILE A 254 -19.63 6.87 4.64
N ILE A 255 -19.04 7.89 4.01
CA ILE A 255 -19.69 9.20 3.94
C ILE A 255 -20.71 9.14 2.81
N GLU A 256 -21.99 9.04 3.17
CA GLU A 256 -23.09 9.05 2.21
C GLU A 256 -23.19 10.41 1.51
N GLU A 257 -22.94 11.49 2.25
CA GLU A 257 -23.08 12.85 1.75
C GLU A 257 -22.14 13.80 2.49
N LEU A 258 -21.38 14.60 1.73
CA LEU A 258 -20.61 15.73 2.22
C LEU A 258 -21.12 17.00 1.54
N LYS A 259 -21.43 18.05 2.31
CA LYS A 259 -21.85 19.35 1.78
C LYS A 259 -21.11 20.48 2.45
N ILE A 260 -20.67 21.45 1.67
CA ILE A 260 -20.03 22.67 2.16
C ILE A 260 -20.94 23.85 1.88
N TYR A 261 -21.25 24.61 2.91
CA TYR A 261 -22.08 25.81 2.85
C TYR A 261 -21.27 27.06 3.19
N SER A 262 -21.59 28.19 2.56
CA SER A 262 -21.08 29.50 2.97
C SER A 262 -21.72 29.96 4.29
N GLU A 263 -21.21 31.05 4.87
CA GLU A 263 -21.79 31.69 6.07
C GLU A 263 -23.27 32.09 5.92
N MET A 264 -23.72 32.28 4.68
CA MET A 264 -25.11 32.61 4.35
C MET A 264 -25.99 31.36 4.14
N GLY A 265 -25.45 30.17 4.37
CA GLY A 265 -26.14 28.89 4.17
C GLY A 265 -26.29 28.47 2.70
N ARG A 266 -25.57 29.12 1.77
CA ARG A 266 -25.59 28.74 0.34
C ARG A 266 -24.71 27.50 0.15
N LEU A 267 -25.26 26.47 -0.49
CA LEU A 267 -24.48 25.29 -0.88
C LEU A 267 -23.40 25.70 -1.89
N MET A 268 -22.14 25.43 -1.55
CA MET A 268 -20.96 25.73 -2.36
C MET A 268 -20.46 24.49 -3.09
N ARG A 269 -20.44 23.34 -2.41
CA ARG A 269 -20.02 22.06 -3.00
C ARG A 269 -20.69 20.89 -2.30
N SER A 270 -20.90 19.79 -3.04
CA SER A 270 -21.43 18.54 -2.51
C SER A 270 -20.76 17.33 -3.13
N TYR A 271 -20.65 16.27 -2.34
CA TYR A 271 -20.16 14.96 -2.74
C TYR A 271 -21.09 13.90 -2.17
N GLU A 272 -21.23 12.79 -2.86
CA GLU A 272 -22.06 11.66 -2.44
C GLU A 272 -21.24 10.37 -2.51
N LYS A 273 -21.48 9.45 -1.57
CA LYS A 273 -20.85 8.12 -1.51
C LYS A 273 -19.32 8.17 -1.61
N ILE A 274 -18.69 8.96 -0.75
CA ILE A 274 -17.23 9.11 -0.69
C ILE A 274 -16.63 8.27 0.46
N PRO A 275 -15.35 7.89 0.38
CA PRO A 275 -14.69 7.11 1.43
C PRO A 275 -14.63 7.84 2.78
N THR A 276 -14.29 7.09 3.83
CA THR A 276 -14.17 7.63 5.21
C THR A 276 -12.94 8.50 5.42
N ASN A 277 -11.95 8.41 4.52
CA ASN A 277 -10.87 9.37 4.34
C ASN A 277 -11.07 10.05 2.99
N PHE A 278 -11.18 11.38 2.96
CA PHE A 278 -11.40 12.13 1.73
C PHE A 278 -10.76 13.51 1.83
N PHE A 279 -10.54 14.18 0.71
CA PHE A 279 -10.13 15.58 0.72
C PHE A 279 -11.00 16.42 -0.20
N VAL A 280 -11.15 17.69 0.15
CA VAL A 280 -11.79 18.70 -0.67
C VAL A 280 -10.76 19.75 -1.06
N ASP A 281 -10.67 20.01 -2.35
CA ASP A 281 -9.94 21.17 -2.86
C ASP A 281 -10.72 22.46 -2.54
N MET A 282 -10.11 23.33 -1.75
CA MET A 282 -10.59 24.62 -1.27
C MET A 282 -9.91 25.80 -2.00
N SER A 283 -9.10 25.55 -3.03
CA SER A 283 -8.33 26.57 -3.76
C SER A 283 -9.21 27.61 -4.49
N ASP A 284 -10.45 27.28 -4.81
CA ASP A 284 -11.44 28.17 -5.42
C ASP A 284 -12.39 28.83 -4.39
N PHE A 285 -12.29 28.48 -3.11
CA PHE A 285 -13.11 29.06 -2.05
C PHE A 285 -12.53 30.42 -1.60
N PRO A 286 -13.35 31.49 -1.55
CA PRO A 286 -12.94 32.75 -0.93
C PRO A 286 -12.50 32.59 0.54
N GLN A 287 -11.70 33.54 1.03
CA GLN A 287 -11.41 33.60 2.47
C GLN A 287 -12.71 33.82 3.26
N GLY A 288 -12.89 33.07 4.34
CA GLY A 288 -14.10 33.13 5.15
C GLY A 288 -14.38 31.83 5.89
N SER A 289 -15.49 31.80 6.63
CA SER A 289 -15.95 30.60 7.33
C SER A 289 -16.93 29.79 6.49
N TYR A 290 -16.85 28.47 6.62
CA TYR A 290 -17.71 27.51 5.94
C TYR A 290 -18.25 26.48 6.92
N GLN A 291 -19.47 26.01 6.66
CA GLN A 291 -20.08 24.91 7.39
C GLN A 291 -19.98 23.65 6.54
N VAL A 292 -19.32 22.62 7.06
CA VAL A 292 -19.13 21.31 6.43
C VAL A 292 -20.04 20.32 7.11
N MET A 293 -21.07 19.87 6.39
CA MET A 293 -21.97 18.80 6.83
C MET A 293 -21.46 17.48 6.27
N ILE A 294 -21.33 16.49 7.15
CA ILE A 294 -20.91 15.14 6.80
C ILE A 294 -21.97 14.18 7.35
N ARG A 295 -22.68 13.52 6.45
CA ARG A 295 -23.57 12.40 6.78
C ARG A 295 -22.88 11.10 6.40
N SER A 296 -22.58 10.29 7.41
CA SER A 296 -22.35 8.87 7.20
C SER A 296 -23.62 8.07 7.43
N ASN A 297 -23.56 6.78 7.10
CA ASN A 297 -24.57 5.80 7.47
C ASN A 297 -24.67 5.56 8.99
N LEU A 298 -23.74 6.07 9.79
CA LEU A 298 -23.77 5.97 11.26
C LEU A 298 -24.29 7.25 11.93
N LYS A 299 -23.90 8.42 11.44
CA LYS A 299 -24.37 9.71 11.96
C LYS A 299 -24.08 10.89 11.03
N THR A 300 -24.70 12.02 11.36
CA THR A 300 -24.46 13.31 10.73
C THR A 300 -23.78 14.25 11.70
N GLU A 301 -22.69 14.89 11.27
CA GLU A 301 -22.03 15.98 12.00
C GLU A 301 -21.92 17.24 11.12
N MET A 302 -21.84 18.39 11.76
CA MET A 302 -21.56 19.67 11.13
C MET A 302 -20.35 20.31 11.80
N HIS A 303 -19.41 20.80 10.99
CA HIS A 303 -18.19 21.41 11.46
C HIS A 303 -17.96 22.75 10.79
N GLN A 304 -17.36 23.67 11.53
CA GLN A 304 -16.93 24.94 10.98
C GLN A 304 -15.47 24.83 10.52
N VAL A 305 -15.20 25.29 9.30
CA VAL A 305 -13.84 25.40 8.73
C VAL A 305 -13.59 26.82 8.27
N VAL A 306 -12.39 27.33 8.50
CA VAL A 306 -11.97 28.67 8.07
C VAL A 306 -11.00 28.54 6.91
N VAL A 307 -11.30 29.18 5.78
CA VAL A 307 -10.35 29.33 4.67
C VAL A 307 -9.51 30.58 4.92
N ALA A 308 -8.20 30.41 5.10
CA ALA A 308 -7.24 31.49 5.32
C ALA A 308 -6.01 31.26 4.42
N ARG A 309 -5.61 32.32 3.70
CA ARG A 309 -4.42 32.35 2.84
C ARG A 309 -3.59 33.58 3.16
#